data_AF-A0A849IM98-F1
#
_entry.id   AF-A0A849IM98-F1
#
_cell.length_a   1.000
_cell.length_b   1.000
_cell.length_c   1.000
_cell.angle_alpha   90.00
_cell.angle_beta   90.00
_cell.angle_gamma   90.00
#
_symmetry.space_group_name_H-M   'P 1'
#
loop_
_entity.id
_entity.type
_entity.pdbx_description
1 polymer ?
#
loop_
_entity_poly.entity_id
_entity_poly.type
_entity_poly.pdbx_seq_one_letter_code
_entity_poly.pdbx_strand_id
1 'polypeptide(L)' 'GPEEVFVVSGVFSDGVHDHPAGTFIHNPAGSAHIPQSREGCVLFVFFPEG' A
#
# COMPACT_ATOMS: atom_id res chain seq x y z
N GLY A 1 10.98 -0.09 -8.05
CA GLY A 1 11.82 0.64 -7.08
C GLY A 1 11.22 0.47 -5.70
N PRO A 2 11.73 1.18 -4.68
CA PRO A 2 11.03 1.32 -3.41
C PRO A 2 9.67 2.00 -3.63
N GLU A 3 8.71 1.67 -2.78
CA GLU A 3 7.36 2.25 -2.77
C GLU A 3 6.96 2.54 -1.31
N GLU A 4 6.29 3.67 -1.12
CA GLU A 4 5.78 4.08 0.18
C GLU A 4 4.30 4.38 0.03
N VAL A 5 3.48 3.72 0.85
CA VAL A 5 2.02 3.77 0.73
C VAL A 5 1.41 4.25 2.04
N PHE A 6 0.50 5.21 1.95
CA PHE A 6 -0.37 5.59 3.05
C PHE A 6 -1.82 5.34 2.67
N VAL A 7 -2.55 4.57 3.50
CA VAL A 7 -3.97 4.29 3.29
C VAL A 7 -4.79 5.46 3.81
N VAL A 8 -5.29 6.30 2.92
CA VAL A 8 -6.08 7.49 3.27
C VAL A 8 -7.48 7.10 3.73
N SER A 9 -8.12 6.15 3.04
CA SER A 9 -9.44 5.63 3.40
C SER A 9 -9.64 4.21 2.88
N GLY A 10 -10.58 3.46 3.49
CA GLY A 10 -10.86 2.07 3.15
C GLY A 10 -9.81 1.10 3.70
N VAL A 11 -9.68 -0.06 3.05
CA VAL A 11 -8.72 -1.12 3.40
C VAL A 11 -7.96 -1.55 2.16
N PHE A 12 -6.63 -1.48 2.21
CA PHE A 12 -5.73 -2.01 1.20
C PHE A 12 -5.23 -3.38 1.62
N SER A 13 -5.14 -4.33 0.72
CA SER A 13 -4.57 -5.65 1.01
C SER A 13 -3.40 -5.90 0.07
N ASP A 14 -2.27 -6.32 0.63
CA ASP A 14 -1.04 -6.64 -0.13
C ASP A 14 -1.01 -8.10 -0.61
N GLY A 15 -2.09 -8.86 -0.38
CA GLY A 15 -2.17 -10.29 -0.69
C GLY A 15 -1.85 -11.20 0.50
N VAL A 16 -1.30 -10.65 1.59
CA VAL A 16 -1.01 -11.36 2.84
C VAL A 16 -1.70 -10.69 4.02
N HIS A 17 -1.70 -9.37 4.06
CA HIS A 17 -2.25 -8.57 5.15
C HIS A 17 -3.22 -7.50 4.65
N ASP A 18 -4.19 -7.19 5.50
CA ASP A 18 -5.10 -6.08 5.33
C ASP A 18 -4.63 -4.86 6.13
N HIS A 19 -4.54 -3.73 5.46
CA HIS A 19 -4.02 -2.46 5.92
C HIS A 19 -5.16 -1.44 5.94
N PRO A 20 -5.77 -1.16 7.12
CA PRO A 20 -6.87 -0.20 7.22
C PRO A 20 -6.38 1.25 7.07
N ALA A 21 -7.33 2.16 6.88
CA ALA A 21 -7.07 3.61 6.87
C ALA A 21 -6.19 4.06 8.04
N GLY A 22 -5.21 4.92 7.76
CA GLY A 22 -4.20 5.36 8.71
C GLY A 22 -2.92 4.52 8.71
N THR A 23 -2.88 3.39 7.98
CA THR A 23 -1.66 2.57 7.87
C THR A 23 -0.65 3.21 6.92
N PHE A 24 0.62 3.21 7.34
CA PHE A 24 1.76 3.53 6.50
C PHE A 24 2.57 2.26 6.23
N ILE A 25 2.88 1.99 4.96
CA ILE A 25 3.56 0.79 4.49
C ILE A 25 4.84 1.21 3.79
N HIS A 26 5.95 0.66 4.26
CA HIS A 26 7.27 0.79 3.64
C HIS A 26 7.58 -0.46 2.82
N ASN A 27 7.57 -0.35 1.50
CA ASN A 27 7.95 -1.42 0.58
C ASN A 27 9.36 -1.13 0.03
N PRO A 28 10.43 -1.71 0.61
CA PRO A 28 11.79 -1.49 0.12
C PRO A 28 11.97 -2.02 -1.31
N ALA A 29 13.01 -1.55 -2.00
CA ALA A 29 13.34 -2.03 -3.33
C ALA A 29 13.47 -3.57 -3.38
N GLY A 30 12.80 -4.18 -4.35
CA GLY A 30 12.74 -5.65 -4.48
C GLY A 30 11.52 -6.30 -3.81
N SER A 31 10.71 -5.53 -3.08
CA SER A 31 9.41 -5.99 -2.58
C SER A 31 8.47 -6.36 -3.74
N ALA A 32 7.60 -7.34 -3.48
CA ALA A 32 6.52 -7.73 -4.38
C ALA A 32 5.29 -8.08 -3.55
N HIS A 33 4.11 -7.69 -4.03
CA HIS A 33 2.84 -7.97 -3.39
C HIS A 33 1.72 -8.09 -4.44
N ILE A 34 0.53 -8.51 -4.03
CA ILE A 34 -0.67 -8.60 -4.89
C ILE A 34 -1.67 -7.55 -4.39
N PRO A 35 -1.65 -6.32 -4.94
CA PRO A 35 -2.46 -5.23 -4.41
C PRO A 35 -3.94 -5.45 -4.75
N GLN A 36 -4.79 -5.39 -3.72
CA GLN A 36 -6.23 -5.60 -3.86
C GLN A 36 -7.02 -4.80 -2.81
N SER A 37 -8.32 -4.63 -3.04
CA SER A 37 -9.24 -4.08 -2.05
C SER A 37 -10.65 -4.56 -2.33
N ARG A 38 -11.32 -5.15 -1.32
CA ARG A 38 -12.67 -5.71 -1.48
C ARG A 38 -13.75 -4.63 -1.60
N GLU A 39 -13.66 -3.59 -0.79
CA GLU A 39 -14.65 -2.51 -0.71
C GLU A 39 -14.15 -1.19 -1.34
N GLY A 40 -12.89 -1.18 -1.78
CA GLY A 40 -12.20 0.02 -2.27
C GLY A 40 -11.37 0.70 -1.19
N CYS A 41 -10.34 1.41 -1.63
CA CYS A 41 -9.51 2.26 -0.78
C CYS A 41 -8.97 3.46 -1.57
N VAL A 42 -8.53 4.48 -0.85
CA VAL A 42 -7.77 5.60 -1.41
C VAL A 42 -6.37 5.55 -0.83
N LEU A 43 -5.38 5.56 -1.71
CA LEU A 43 -3.97 5.50 -1.35
C LEU A 43 -3.28 6.81 -1.72
N PHE A 44 -2.41 7.28 -0.84
CA PHE A 44 -1.32 8.16 -1.24
C PHE A 44 -0.09 7.27 -1.46
N VAL A 45 0.45 7.29 -2.67
CA VAL A 45 1.59 6.47 -3.07
C VAL A 45 2.69 7.39 -3.55
N PHE A 46 3.91 7.19 -3.07
CA PHE A 46 5.08 7.87 -3.58
C PHE A 46 6.23 6.91 -3.83
N PHE A 47 6.98 7.18 -4.90
CA PHE A 47 8.17 6.42 -5.30
C PHE A 47 9.38 7.33 -5.06
N PRO A 48 10.14 7.13 -3.97
CA PRO A 48 11.21 8.05 -3.58
C PRO A 48 12.40 8.08 -4.56
N GLU A 49 12.55 7.03 -5.38
CA GLU A 49 13.59 6.92 -6.42
C GLU A 49 12.97 6.82 -7.83
N GLY A 50 11.76 7.35 -8.01
CA GLY A 50 11.01 7.33 -9.27
C GLY A 50 11.44 8.40 -10.27
#